data_AF-A0A0F7IJ50-F1
#
_entry.id   AF-A0A0F7IJ50-F1
#
_cell.length_a   1.000
_cell.length_b   1.000
_cell.length_c   1.000
_cell.angle_alpha   90.00
_cell.angle_beta   90.00
_cell.angle_gamma   90.00
#
_symmetry.space_group_name_H-M   'P 1'
#
loop_
_entity.id
_entity.type
_entity.pdbx_description
1 polymer ?
#
loop_
_entity_poly.entity_id
_entity_poly.type
_entity_poly.pdbx_seq_one_letter_code
_entity_poly.pdbx_strand_id
1 'polypeptide(L)'
;MVGFAPLTSRGAHSFRAVSVPELTQQMFDPKNMMAASDFRNGRYLTCSAIFRGKVAMKEVEDQMRNVQNKNSSYFVEWIPNNVQTALCSIPPRGLKMSSTFVGNSTAIQELFKRIGEQFTAMFRRKAFLHWYTGEGMD
;
A
#
# COMPACT_ATOMS: atom_id res chain seq x y z
N MET A 1 3.39 0.25 4.01
CA MET A 1 2.59 0.90 2.94
C MET A 1 1.23 0.22 2.86
N VAL A 2 0.16 1.00 2.71
CA VAL A 2 -1.22 0.48 2.61
C VAL A 2 -1.79 0.92 1.28
N GLY A 3 -2.51 0.04 0.59
CA GLY A 3 -3.22 0.32 -0.65
C GLY A 3 -4.66 -0.19 -0.60
N PHE A 4 -5.52 0.40 -1.41
CA PHE A 4 -6.91 -0.03 -1.55
C PHE A 4 -7.32 -0.05 -3.02
N ALA A 5 -8.12 -1.04 -3.40
CA ALA A 5 -8.79 -1.08 -4.68
C ALA A 5 -10.24 -1.59 -4.52
N PRO A 6 -11.19 -1.07 -5.31
CA PRO A 6 -11.00 -0.06 -6.35
C PRO A 6 -11.04 1.36 -5.79
N LEU A 7 -10.18 2.26 -6.31
CA LEU A 7 -10.33 3.70 -6.10
C LEU A 7 -11.16 4.29 -7.23
N THR A 8 -12.39 4.68 -6.93
CA THR A 8 -13.34 5.24 -7.90
C THR A 8 -13.89 6.58 -7.41
N SER A 9 -14.05 7.52 -8.32
CA SER A 9 -14.77 8.76 -8.02
C SER A 9 -16.27 8.46 -7.87
N ARG A 10 -16.97 9.32 -7.12
CA ARG A 10 -18.40 9.14 -6.81
C ARG A 10 -19.27 8.95 -8.06
N GLY A 11 -18.95 9.63 -9.17
CA GLY A 11 -19.72 9.55 -10.43
C GLY A 11 -19.34 8.39 -11.35
N ALA A 12 -18.16 7.78 -11.18
CA ALA A 12 -17.67 6.71 -12.05
C ALA A 12 -18.00 5.30 -11.53
N HIS A 13 -18.58 5.21 -10.32
CA HIS A 13 -18.82 3.94 -9.63
C HIS A 13 -19.70 2.96 -10.43
N SER A 14 -20.73 3.45 -11.12
CA SER A 14 -21.68 2.60 -11.87
C SER A 14 -21.11 2.04 -13.17
N PHE A 15 -20.03 2.65 -13.70
CA PHE A 15 -19.48 2.32 -15.01
C PHE A 15 -18.25 1.42 -14.93
N ARG A 16 -17.70 1.18 -13.73
CA ARG A 16 -16.48 0.39 -13.56
C ARG A 16 -16.83 -1.06 -13.27
N ALA A 17 -16.46 -1.96 -14.18
CA ALA A 17 -16.38 -3.38 -13.88
C ALA A 17 -15.29 -3.59 -12.80
N VAL A 18 -15.56 -4.46 -11.83
CA VAL A 18 -14.62 -4.79 -10.77
C VAL A 18 -14.41 -6.30 -10.79
N SER A 19 -13.28 -6.72 -11.36
CA SER A 19 -12.84 -8.11 -11.42
C SER A 19 -11.60 -8.36 -10.56
N VAL A 20 -11.30 -9.62 -10.25
CA VAL A 20 -10.11 -9.99 -9.47
C VAL A 20 -8.80 -9.54 -10.15
N PRO A 21 -8.59 -9.71 -11.47
CA PRO A 21 -7.39 -9.22 -12.14
C PRO A 21 -7.25 -7.69 -12.05
N GLU A 22 -8.33 -6.94 -12.24
CA GLU A 22 -8.30 -5.47 -12.16
C GLU A 22 -8.01 -4.98 -10.73
N LEU A 23 -8.57 -5.64 -9.72
CA LEU A 23 -8.27 -5.34 -8.31
C LEU A 23 -6.81 -5.64 -8.00
N THR A 24 -6.29 -6.76 -8.50
CA THR A 24 -4.90 -7.16 -8.29
C THR A 24 -3.94 -6.18 -8.97
N GLN A 25 -4.25 -5.76 -10.19
CA GLN A 25 -3.44 -4.76 -10.90
C GLN A 25 -3.43 -3.41 -10.18
N GLN A 26 -4.60 -2.91 -9.77
CA GLN A 26 -4.72 -1.66 -9.03
C GLN A 26 -4.01 -1.71 -7.68
N MET A 27 -4.03 -2.86 -7.02
CA MET A 27 -3.37 -3.07 -5.74
C MET A 27 -1.85 -2.84 -5.80
N PHE A 28 -1.24 -3.13 -6.95
CA PHE A 28 0.18 -2.91 -7.22
C PHE A 28 0.41 -1.68 -8.12
N ASP A 29 -0.56 -0.76 -8.22
CA ASP A 29 -0.33 0.56 -8.83
C ASP A 29 0.18 1.53 -7.75
N PRO A 30 1.34 2.19 -7.94
CA PRO A 30 1.83 3.21 -7.01
C PRO A 30 0.80 4.31 -6.70
N LYS A 31 -0.10 4.63 -7.64
CA LYS A 31 -1.15 5.65 -7.46
C LYS A 31 -2.23 5.24 -6.47
N ASN A 32 -2.37 3.95 -6.17
CA ASN A 32 -3.35 3.43 -5.24
C ASN A 32 -2.79 3.23 -3.82
N MET A 33 -1.53 3.60 -3.60
CA MET A 33 -0.90 3.59 -2.29
C MET A 33 -1.32 4.83 -1.49
N MET A 34 -1.66 4.62 -0.23
CA MET A 34 -2.01 5.67 0.73
C MET A 34 -0.78 6.34 1.35
N ALA A 35 0.41 5.79 1.12
CA ALA A 35 1.68 6.42 1.48
C ALA A 35 2.26 7.07 0.22
N ALA A 36 2.61 8.36 0.31
CA ALA A 36 3.27 9.11 -0.76
C ALA A 36 4.76 8.70 -0.86
N SER A 37 4.98 7.49 -1.37
CA SER A 37 6.28 6.84 -1.64
C SER A 37 6.11 5.83 -2.78
N ASP A 38 7.07 5.73 -3.67
CA ASP A 38 7.01 4.77 -4.79
C ASP A 38 7.65 3.45 -4.40
N PHE A 39 6.86 2.38 -4.32
CA PHE A 39 7.38 1.06 -3.95
C PHE A 39 8.45 0.52 -4.89
N ARG A 40 8.49 1.00 -6.15
CA ARG A 40 9.49 0.61 -7.17
C ARG A 40 10.90 1.10 -6.84
N ASN A 41 11.02 2.09 -5.97
CA ASN A 41 12.31 2.58 -5.44
C ASN A 41 12.83 1.73 -4.28
N GLY A 42 12.11 0.65 -3.92
CA GLY A 42 12.50 -0.28 -2.88
C GLY A 42 12.14 -1.72 -3.23
N ARG A 43 12.07 -2.56 -2.21
CA ARG A 43 11.62 -3.95 -2.31
C ARG A 43 10.65 -4.27 -1.19
N TYR A 44 9.68 -5.11 -1.48
CA TYR A 44 8.76 -5.70 -0.50
C TYR A 44 9.47 -6.78 0.31
N LEU A 45 9.47 -6.59 1.63
CA LEU A 45 9.89 -7.58 2.60
C LEU A 45 8.78 -8.62 2.78
N THR A 46 7.58 -8.15 3.13
CA THR A 46 6.38 -8.97 3.29
C THR A 46 5.15 -8.20 2.82
N CYS A 47 4.13 -8.90 2.38
CA CYS A 47 2.87 -8.32 1.93
C CYS A 47 1.68 -9.15 2.41
N SER A 48 0.55 -8.48 2.60
CA SER A 48 -0.77 -9.10 2.82
C SER A 48 -1.78 -8.48 1.87
N ALA A 49 -2.47 -9.33 1.10
CA ALA A 49 -3.53 -8.94 0.18
C ALA A 49 -4.86 -9.53 0.65
N ILE A 50 -5.78 -8.66 1.07
CA ILE A 50 -7.08 -9.04 1.64
C ILE A 50 -8.15 -8.72 0.62
N PHE A 51 -8.74 -9.75 0.02
CA PHE A 51 -9.86 -9.62 -0.91
C PHE A 51 -11.19 -9.79 -0.15
N ARG A 52 -12.16 -8.94 -0.47
CA ARG A 52 -13.50 -8.96 0.13
C ARG A 52 -14.58 -9.03 -0.94
N GLY A 53 -15.63 -9.81 -0.69
CA GLY A 53 -16.77 -10.01 -1.59
C GLY A 53 -16.91 -11.45 -2.05
N LYS A 54 -17.78 -11.68 -3.04
CA LYS A 54 -17.93 -12.99 -3.68
C LYS A 54 -16.82 -13.18 -4.72
N VAL A 55 -15.75 -13.84 -4.32
CA VAL A 55 -14.54 -14.06 -5.12
C VAL A 55 -14.11 -15.52 -5.10
N ALA A 56 -13.62 -16.03 -6.21
CA ALA A 56 -13.08 -17.39 -6.30
C ALA A 56 -11.63 -17.40 -5.79
N MET A 57 -11.34 -18.21 -4.77
CA MET A 57 -10.02 -18.29 -4.16
C MET A 57 -8.92 -18.66 -5.17
N LYS A 58 -9.21 -19.63 -6.05
CA LYS A 58 -8.28 -20.03 -7.12
C LYS A 58 -7.88 -18.86 -8.02
N GLU A 59 -8.85 -18.04 -8.43
CA GLU A 59 -8.59 -16.88 -9.28
C GLU A 59 -7.70 -15.85 -8.58
N VAL A 60 -7.94 -15.60 -7.28
CA VAL A 60 -7.11 -14.71 -6.47
C VAL A 60 -5.67 -15.21 -6.38
N GLU A 61 -5.47 -16.49 -6.06
CA GLU A 61 -4.13 -17.08 -5.95
C GLU A 61 -3.37 -17.07 -7.28
N ASP A 62 -4.05 -17.39 -8.39
CA ASP A 62 -3.47 -17.37 -9.73
C ASP A 62 -3.04 -15.95 -10.12
N GLN A 63 -3.87 -14.94 -9.86
CA GLN A 63 -3.53 -13.54 -10.15
C GLN A 63 -2.38 -13.03 -9.27
N MET A 64 -2.37 -13.37 -7.98
CA MET A 64 -1.30 -12.97 -7.06
C MET A 64 0.04 -13.61 -7.41
N ARG A 65 0.04 -14.88 -7.80
CA ARG A 65 1.23 -15.57 -8.29
C ARG A 65 1.75 -14.96 -9.59
N ASN A 66 0.86 -14.65 -10.52
CA ASN A 66 1.23 -13.98 -11.77
C ASN A 66 1.88 -12.63 -11.54
N VAL A 67 1.36 -11.82 -10.61
CA VAL A 67 1.95 -10.52 -10.27
C VAL A 67 3.30 -10.69 -9.61
N GLN A 68 3.46 -11.63 -8.67
CA GLN A 68 4.76 -11.91 -8.04
C GLN A 68 5.81 -12.34 -9.08
N ASN A 69 5.45 -13.24 -9.99
CA ASN A 69 6.36 -13.70 -11.04
C ASN A 69 6.79 -12.58 -11.99
N LYS A 70 5.85 -11.73 -12.42
CA LYS A 70 6.13 -10.59 -13.30
C LYS A 70 7.00 -9.52 -12.63
N ASN A 71 6.89 -9.39 -11.31
CA ASN A 71 7.50 -8.32 -10.53
C ASN A 71 8.53 -8.84 -9.52
N SER A 72 9.13 -10.01 -9.79
CA SER A 72 9.97 -10.74 -8.83
C SER A 72 11.13 -9.90 -8.29
N SER A 73 11.68 -8.99 -9.10
CA SER A 73 12.74 -8.04 -8.72
C SER A 73 12.34 -7.06 -7.61
N TYR A 74 11.05 -6.78 -7.45
CA TYR A 74 10.51 -5.91 -6.40
C TYR A 74 10.23 -6.65 -5.09
N PHE A 75 10.37 -7.97 -5.04
CA PHE A 75 10.25 -8.76 -3.82
C PHE A 75 11.64 -9.22 -3.37
N VAL A 76 11.86 -9.34 -2.06
CA VAL A 76 13.11 -9.90 -1.55
C VAL A 76 13.16 -11.41 -1.77
N GLU A 77 14.29 -11.91 -2.26
CA GLU A 77 14.48 -13.34 -2.56
C GLU A 77 14.72 -14.20 -1.31
N TRP A 78 15.24 -13.59 -0.24
CA TRP A 78 15.63 -14.29 1.00
C TRP A 78 14.46 -14.52 1.96
N ILE A 79 13.28 -13.94 1.70
CA ILE A 79 12.02 -14.32 2.37
C ILE A 79 11.16 -15.07 1.35
N PRO A 80 11.15 -16.41 1.34
CA PRO A 80 10.31 -17.17 0.42
C PRO A 80 8.82 -16.97 0.76
N ASN A 81 7.96 -16.99 -0.26
CA ASN A 81 6.51 -16.89 -0.11
C ASN A 81 6.06 -15.71 0.77
N ASN A 82 6.66 -14.54 0.58
CA ASN A 82 6.47 -13.37 1.44
C ASN A 82 5.16 -12.60 1.22
N VAL A 83 4.24 -13.14 0.43
CA VAL A 83 2.94 -12.53 0.14
C VAL A 83 1.84 -13.45 0.64
N GLN A 84 1.12 -13.01 1.66
CA GLN A 84 -0.07 -13.67 2.17
C GLN A 84 -1.31 -13.16 1.43
N THR A 85 -2.23 -14.06 1.10
CA THR A 85 -3.57 -13.71 0.60
C THR A 85 -4.63 -14.11 1.61
N ALA A 86 -5.68 -13.30 1.75
CA ALA A 86 -6.80 -13.57 2.63
C ALA A 86 -8.12 -13.23 1.92
N LEU A 87 -9.17 -13.97 2.25
CA LEU A 87 -10.50 -13.82 1.63
C LEU A 87 -11.57 -13.58 2.69
N CYS A 88 -12.43 -12.61 2.48
CA CYS A 88 -13.61 -12.36 3.30
C CYS A 88 -14.85 -12.32 2.41
N SER A 89 -15.85 -13.14 2.70
CA SER A 89 -17.10 -13.21 1.91
C SER A 89 -17.95 -11.95 2.02
N ILE A 90 -17.74 -11.11 3.03
CA ILE A 90 -18.52 -9.90 3.30
C ILE A 90 -17.79 -8.67 2.73
N PRO A 91 -18.32 -8.04 1.66
CA PRO A 91 -17.74 -6.83 1.09
C PRO A 91 -18.01 -5.60 1.97
N PRO A 92 -17.26 -4.49 1.77
CA PRO A 92 -17.55 -3.23 2.43
C PRO A 92 -18.82 -2.57 1.87
N ARG A 93 -19.40 -1.63 2.62
CA ARG A 93 -20.62 -0.92 2.20
C ARG A 93 -20.38 -0.16 0.89
N GLY A 94 -21.33 -0.29 -0.04
CA GLY A 94 -21.29 0.39 -1.34
C GLY A 94 -20.52 -0.34 -2.45
N LEU A 95 -19.75 -1.39 -2.13
CA LEU A 95 -18.97 -2.15 -3.10
C LEU A 95 -19.40 -3.62 -3.14
N LYS A 96 -19.33 -4.24 -4.32
CA LYS A 96 -19.54 -5.69 -4.46
C LYS A 96 -18.28 -6.50 -4.17
N MET A 97 -17.12 -5.89 -4.42
CA MET A 97 -15.80 -6.49 -4.25
C MET A 97 -14.75 -5.41 -3.97
N SER A 98 -13.73 -5.73 -3.18
CA SER A 98 -12.59 -4.84 -2.91
C SER A 98 -11.33 -5.64 -2.57
N SER A 99 -10.17 -5.03 -2.71
CA SER A 99 -8.92 -5.53 -2.15
C SER A 99 -8.25 -4.47 -1.28
N THR A 100 -7.67 -4.90 -0.17
CA THR A 100 -6.82 -4.09 0.69
C THR A 100 -5.43 -4.70 0.70
N PHE A 101 -4.42 -3.87 0.51
CA PHE A 101 -3.03 -4.28 0.52
C PHE A 101 -2.29 -3.67 1.68
N VAL A 102 -1.50 -4.50 2.34
CA VAL A 102 -0.59 -4.09 3.41
C VAL A 102 0.79 -4.62 3.03
N GLY A 103 1.64 -3.74 2.53
CA GLY A 103 3.00 -4.06 2.12
C GLY A 103 4.02 -3.47 3.09
N ASN A 104 4.88 -4.30 3.64
CA ASN A 104 6.11 -3.87 4.29
C ASN A 104 7.20 -3.75 3.21
N SER A 105 7.62 -2.53 2.88
CA SER A 105 8.64 -2.29 1.86
C SER A 105 9.63 -1.21 2.28
N THR A 106 10.85 -1.37 1.80
CA THR A 106 11.97 -0.46 2.06
C THR A 106 11.79 0.93 1.45
N ALA A 107 10.82 1.12 0.55
CA ALA A 107 10.47 2.42 0.00
C ALA A 107 9.89 3.39 1.05
N ILE A 108 9.45 2.90 2.22
CA ILE A 108 8.97 3.75 3.32
C ILE A 108 10.02 4.78 3.77
N GLN A 109 11.31 4.52 3.50
CA GLN A 109 12.39 5.46 3.77
C GLN A 109 12.19 6.84 3.13
N GLU A 110 11.49 6.93 1.99
CA GLU A 110 11.25 8.20 1.30
C GLU A 110 10.40 9.16 2.15
N LEU A 111 9.41 8.61 2.83
CA LEU A 111 8.55 9.36 3.74
C LEU A 111 9.37 9.90 4.92
N PHE A 112 10.25 9.07 5.49
CA PHE A 112 11.13 9.47 6.58
C PHE A 112 12.18 10.49 6.15
N LYS A 113 12.78 10.33 4.96
CA LYS A 113 13.72 11.32 4.40
C LYS A 113 13.06 12.68 4.23
N ARG A 114 11.85 12.73 3.65
CA ARG A 114 11.10 13.99 3.46
C ARG A 114 10.83 14.70 4.79
N ILE A 115 10.37 13.97 5.80
CA ILE A 115 10.12 14.54 7.14
C ILE A 115 11.45 14.97 7.78
N GLY A 116 12.50 14.16 7.67
CA GLY A 116 13.82 14.44 8.22
C GLY A 116 14.45 15.71 7.63
N GLU A 117 14.29 15.96 6.33
CA GLU A 117 14.73 17.18 5.65
C GLU A 117 13.98 18.41 6.18
N GLN A 118 12.65 18.33 6.28
CA GLN A 118 11.81 19.40 6.82
C GLN A 118 12.16 19.71 8.29
N PHE A 119 12.29 18.66 9.11
CA PHE A 119 12.71 18.77 10.50
C PHE A 119 14.08 19.44 10.61
N THR A 120 15.05 18.97 9.84
CA THR A 120 16.42 19.52 9.84
C THR A 120 16.43 20.99 9.46
N ALA A 121 15.64 21.39 8.46
CA ALA A 121 15.54 22.79 8.03
C ALA A 121 15.00 23.71 9.14
N MET A 122 13.97 23.26 9.86
CA MET A 122 13.36 24.00 10.98
C MET A 122 14.28 24.04 12.20
N PHE A 123 14.82 22.88 12.58
CA PHE A 123 15.65 22.73 13.77
C PHE A 123 16.97 23.47 13.66
N ARG A 124 17.61 23.49 12.47
CA ARG A 124 18.83 24.29 12.23
C ARG A 124 18.63 25.78 12.52
N ARG A 125 17.41 26.30 12.35
CA ARG A 125 17.07 27.70 12.63
C ARG A 125 16.53 27.91 14.05
N LYS A 126 16.43 26.84 14.86
CA LYS A 126 15.77 26.83 16.18
C LYS A 126 14.35 27.43 16.12
N ALA A 127 13.68 27.30 14.97
CA ALA A 127 12.36 27.86 14.77
C ALA A 127 11.34 27.10 15.63
N PHE A 128 10.50 27.85 16.35
CA PHE A 128 9.47 27.31 17.27
C PHE A 128 10.00 26.41 18.41
N LEU A 129 11.33 26.39 18.65
CA LEU A 129 11.94 25.52 19.66
C LEU A 129 11.47 25.85 21.09
N HIS A 130 11.19 27.13 21.37
CA HIS A 130 10.75 27.60 22.69
C HIS A 130 9.46 26.94 23.20
N TRP A 131 8.57 26.51 22.29
CA TRP A 131 7.36 25.77 22.67
C TRP A 131 7.67 24.40 23.27
N TYR A 132 8.79 23.78 22.88
CA TYR A 132 9.21 22.48 23.37
C TYR A 132 10.08 22.61 24.61
N THR A 133 11.06 23.53 24.58
CA THR A 133 11.95 23.76 25.74
C THR A 133 11.22 24.38 26.93
N GLY A 134 10.16 25.16 26.69
CA GLY A 134 9.30 25.70 27.75
C GLY A 134 8.57 24.62 28.55
N GLU A 135 8.35 23.46 27.96
CA GLU A 135 7.71 22.29 28.58
C GLU A 135 8.73 21.27 29.11
N GLY A 136 10.03 21.61 29.13
CA GLY A 136 11.09 20.79 29.74
C GLY A 136 11.75 19.76 28.81
N MET A 137 11.59 19.87 27.49
CA MET A 137 12.39 19.09 26.53
C MET A 137 13.75 19.77 26.26
N ASP A 138 14.84 19.00 26.29
CA ASP A 138 16.21 19.45 25.96
C ASP A 138 16.58 19.24 24.48
#